data_AF-A0A2D6X6N5-F1
#
_entry.id   AF-A0A2D6X6N5-F1
#
_cell.length_a   1.000
_cell.length_b   1.000
_cell.length_c   1.000
_cell.angle_alpha   90.00
_cell.angle_beta   90.00
_cell.angle_gamma   90.00
#
_symmetry.space_group_name_H-M   'P 1'
#
loop_
_entity.id
_entity.type
_entity.pdbx_description
1 polymer ?
#
loop_
_entity_poly.entity_id
_entity_poly.type
_entity_poly.pdbx_seq_one_letter_code
_entity_poly.pdbx_strand_id
1 'polypeptide(L)'
;MGFDYDLERRGGEGLSKAETIIAGQANRALRDIGQVFTPALKANTPRATGKLANSSRFQLVGSNKNQAVEVRQGARTPDGAFYGMFVRGGTRPHEIRPKKKGGVLVFKIGGRTIFAKKVNHPGTKANPYHVETERQTSGEIAEIISRTGVEIASKLMG
;
A
#
# COMPACT_ATOMS: atom_id res chain seq x y z
N MET A 1 -18.16 -5.50 29.03
CA MET A 1 -17.98 -4.12 28.54
C MET A 1 -18.50 -4.11 27.12
N GLY A 2 -19.80 -3.90 26.97
CA GLY A 2 -20.51 -4.03 25.70
C GLY A 2 -20.17 -2.86 24.79
N PHE A 3 -19.80 -3.16 23.55
CA PHE A 3 -19.81 -2.19 22.47
C PHE A 3 -21.23 -2.19 21.92
N ASP A 4 -22.03 -1.25 22.41
CA ASP A 4 -23.31 -0.87 21.83
C ASP A 4 -23.06 -0.44 20.39
N TYR A 5 -23.35 -1.33 19.44
CA TYR A 5 -23.55 -0.92 18.06
C TYR A 5 -24.97 -0.38 18.01
N ASP A 6 -25.10 0.92 18.29
CA ASP A 6 -26.27 1.73 17.97
C ASP A 6 -26.51 1.63 16.45
N LEU A 7 -27.25 0.59 16.06
CA LEU A 7 -27.73 0.32 14.71
C LEU A 7 -29.02 1.08 14.40
N GLU A 8 -29.47 1.94 15.31
CA GLU A 8 -30.72 2.68 15.18
C GLU A 8 -30.49 4.16 15.48
N ARG A 9 -30.07 4.92 14.45
CA ARG A 9 -30.45 6.33 14.20
C ARG A 9 -29.53 6.97 13.16
N ARG A 10 -29.77 6.66 11.88
CA ARG A 10 -29.68 7.65 10.80
C ARG A 10 -30.69 7.27 9.73
N GLY A 11 -31.86 7.92 9.79
CA GLY A 11 -32.77 7.95 8.65
C GLY A 11 -32.04 8.47 7.40
N GLY A 12 -32.38 7.94 6.24
CA GLY A 12 -31.81 8.39 4.99
C GLY A 12 -32.60 7.82 3.83
N GLU A 13 -33.25 8.70 3.08
CA GLU A 13 -33.82 8.41 1.77
C GLU A 13 -32.85 7.55 0.95
N GLY A 14 -33.35 6.47 0.34
CA GLY A 14 -32.54 5.62 -0.53
C GLY A 14 -31.85 6.44 -1.62
N LEU A 15 -30.67 6.00 -2.06
CA LEU A 15 -29.94 6.67 -3.13
C LEU A 15 -30.85 6.84 -4.35
N SER A 16 -30.81 8.02 -4.96
CA SER A 16 -31.45 8.25 -6.24
C SER A 16 -30.88 7.30 -7.31
N LYS A 17 -31.63 7.11 -8.41
CA LYS A 17 -31.15 6.37 -9.58
C LYS A 17 -29.79 6.91 -10.07
N ALA A 18 -29.64 8.24 -10.09
CA ALA A 18 -28.40 8.90 -10.50
C ALA A 18 -27.23 8.59 -9.54
N GLU A 19 -27.43 8.73 -8.23
CA GLU A 19 -26.41 8.40 -7.23
C GLU A 19 -26.00 6.92 -7.28
N THR A 20 -26.95 6.03 -7.54
CA THR A 20 -26.69 4.59 -7.67
C THR A 20 -25.82 4.29 -8.91
N ILE A 21 -26.12 4.93 -10.04
CA ILE A 21 -25.32 4.79 -11.27
C ILE A 21 -23.90 5.31 -11.06
N ILE A 22 -23.76 6.52 -10.48
CA ILE A 22 -22.47 7.15 -10.22
C ILE A 22 -21.65 6.29 -9.26
N ALA A 23 -22.22 5.90 -8.11
CA ALA A 23 -21.51 5.09 -7.11
C ALA A 23 -21.07 3.73 -7.67
N GLY A 24 -21.92 3.08 -8.48
CA GLY A 24 -21.60 1.82 -9.12
C GLY A 24 -20.47 1.93 -10.15
N GLN A 25 -20.46 3.00 -10.95
CA GLN A 25 -19.40 3.26 -11.93
C GLN A 25 -18.09 3.68 -11.28
N ALA A 26 -18.15 4.56 -10.28
CA ALA A 26 -16.98 4.93 -9.49
C ALA A 26 -16.35 3.71 -8.80
N ASN A 27 -17.16 2.81 -8.24
CA ASN A 27 -16.64 1.59 -7.62
C ASN A 27 -15.86 0.72 -8.61
N ARG A 28 -16.38 0.55 -9.83
CA ARG A 28 -15.69 -0.20 -10.90
C ARG A 28 -14.37 0.46 -11.28
N ALA A 29 -14.38 1.77 -11.55
CA ALA A 29 -13.17 2.52 -11.88
C ALA A 29 -12.09 2.38 -10.81
N LEU A 30 -12.46 2.50 -9.52
CA LEU A 30 -11.52 2.36 -8.42
C LEU A 30 -10.96 0.93 -8.31
N ARG A 31 -11.75 -0.11 -8.62
CA ARG A 31 -11.24 -1.48 -8.70
C ARG A 31 -10.25 -1.65 -9.84
N ASP A 32 -10.57 -1.12 -11.03
CA ASP A 32 -9.69 -1.18 -12.20
C ASP A 32 -8.36 -0.48 -11.91
N ILE A 33 -8.39 0.71 -11.30
CA ILE A 33 -7.19 1.42 -10.83
C ILE A 33 -6.37 0.54 -9.87
N GLY A 34 -7.03 -0.10 -8.90
CA GLY A 34 -6.36 -1.01 -7.98
C GLY A 34 -5.71 -2.22 -8.68
N GLN A 35 -6.36 -2.75 -9.72
CA GLN A 35 -5.90 -3.88 -10.53
C GLN A 35 -4.75 -3.50 -11.47
N VAL A 36 -4.66 -2.25 -11.90
CA VAL A 36 -3.52 -1.72 -12.68
C VAL A 36 -2.34 -1.40 -11.77
N PHE A 37 -2.59 -0.61 -10.72
CA PHE A 37 -1.53 -0.07 -9.88
C PHE A 37 -0.83 -1.15 -9.03
N THR A 38 -1.60 -2.09 -8.44
CA THR A 38 -1.03 -3.04 -7.49
C THR A 38 -0.03 -4.01 -8.12
N PRO A 39 -0.30 -4.62 -9.30
CA PRO A 39 0.69 -5.45 -10.00
C PRO A 39 1.92 -4.65 -10.42
N ALA A 40 1.76 -3.44 -10.94
CA ALA A 40 2.88 -2.57 -11.29
C ALA A 40 3.75 -2.27 -10.05
N LEU A 41 3.12 -1.94 -8.91
CA LEU A 41 3.82 -1.74 -7.64
C LEU A 41 4.60 -2.99 -7.24
N LYS A 42 3.99 -4.18 -7.36
CA LYS A 42 4.66 -5.46 -7.06
C LYS A 42 5.85 -5.72 -7.98
N ALA A 43 5.77 -5.36 -9.24
CA ALA A 43 6.86 -5.52 -10.21
C ALA A 43 8.03 -4.60 -9.87
N ASN A 44 7.75 -3.33 -9.56
CA ASN A 44 8.76 -2.31 -9.25
C ASN A 44 9.32 -2.42 -7.82
N THR A 45 8.65 -3.14 -6.92
CA THR A 45 9.11 -3.33 -5.54
C THR A 45 10.43 -4.12 -5.52
N PRO A 46 11.49 -3.62 -4.86
CA PRO A 46 12.78 -4.32 -4.73
C PRO A 46 12.65 -5.71 -4.09
N ARG A 47 13.37 -6.70 -4.64
CA ARG A 47 13.28 -8.11 -4.22
C ARG A 47 14.61 -8.62 -3.67
N ALA A 48 14.66 -8.76 -2.34
CA ALA A 48 15.66 -9.61 -1.67
C ALA A 48 15.08 -10.99 -1.36
N THR A 49 13.92 -11.04 -0.68
CA THR A 49 13.16 -12.27 -0.40
C THR A 49 11.77 -12.27 -1.03
N GLY A 50 11.34 -11.15 -1.63
CA GLY A 50 9.99 -10.97 -2.17
C GLY A 50 8.90 -10.64 -1.13
N LYS A 51 9.19 -10.72 0.18
CA LYS A 51 8.20 -10.49 1.27
C LYS A 51 7.45 -9.17 1.13
N LEU A 52 8.15 -8.07 0.80
CA LEU A 52 7.54 -6.75 0.63
C LEU A 52 6.58 -6.73 -0.56
N ALA A 53 7.06 -7.15 -1.73
CA ALA A 53 6.24 -7.19 -2.95
C ALA A 53 5.01 -8.08 -2.75
N ASN A 54 5.20 -9.28 -2.19
CA ASN A 54 4.13 -10.25 -1.96
C ASN A 54 3.13 -9.80 -0.89
N SER A 55 3.41 -8.75 -0.12
CA SER A 55 2.50 -8.14 0.85
C SER A 55 1.64 -6.99 0.27
N SER A 56 1.82 -6.64 -1.00
CA SER A 56 1.12 -5.53 -1.64
C SER A 56 -0.31 -5.91 -2.01
N ARG A 57 -1.31 -5.18 -1.52
CA ARG A 57 -2.75 -5.40 -1.79
C ARG A 57 -3.45 -4.06 -1.93
N PHE A 58 -4.49 -3.99 -2.73
CA PHE A 58 -5.41 -2.86 -2.71
C PHE A 58 -6.71 -3.22 -1.99
N GLN A 59 -7.37 -2.21 -1.44
CA GLN A 59 -8.69 -2.27 -0.85
C GLN A 59 -9.47 -1.04 -1.27
N LEU A 60 -10.78 -1.17 -1.46
CA LEU A 60 -11.66 -0.02 -1.54
C LEU A 60 -12.13 0.34 -0.14
N VAL A 61 -12.06 1.62 0.18
CA VAL A 61 -12.45 2.17 1.49
C VAL A 61 -13.43 3.32 1.30
N GLY A 62 -14.12 3.69 2.38
CA GLY A 62 -15.08 4.79 2.38
C GLY A 62 -16.51 4.36 2.07
N SER A 63 -17.41 5.35 1.97
CA SER A 63 -18.83 5.17 1.67
C SER A 63 -19.13 5.47 0.20
N ASN A 64 -20.36 5.22 -0.27
CA ASN A 64 -20.78 5.44 -1.66
C ASN A 64 -20.53 6.86 -2.19
N LYS A 65 -20.39 7.87 -1.31
CA LYS A 65 -20.14 9.27 -1.69
C LYS A 65 -18.67 9.70 -1.54
N ASN A 66 -17.81 8.86 -0.97
CA ASN A 66 -16.39 9.16 -0.74
C ASN A 66 -15.55 7.87 -0.80
N GLN A 67 -15.67 7.14 -1.91
CA GLN A 67 -14.89 5.92 -2.12
C GLN A 67 -13.45 6.27 -2.52
N ALA A 68 -12.50 5.49 -2.02
CA ALA A 68 -11.11 5.59 -2.40
C ALA A 68 -10.49 4.21 -2.59
N VAL A 69 -9.45 4.14 -3.41
CA VAL A 69 -8.58 2.97 -3.51
C VAL A 69 -7.35 3.18 -2.63
N GLU A 70 -7.14 2.26 -1.68
CA GLU A 70 -5.95 2.24 -0.84
C GLU A 70 -5.05 1.08 -1.23
N VAL A 71 -3.77 1.37 -1.50
CA VAL A 71 -2.76 0.35 -1.75
C VAL A 71 -1.84 0.23 -0.55
N ARG A 72 -1.78 -0.96 0.05
CA ARG A 72 -1.06 -1.24 1.28
C ARG A 72 0.03 -2.28 1.07
N GLN A 73 1.14 -2.16 1.79
CA GLN A 73 2.21 -3.17 1.86
C GLN A 73 2.39 -3.63 3.31
N GLY A 74 1.90 -4.84 3.60
CA GLY A 74 1.79 -5.37 4.96
C GLY A 74 3.06 -5.96 5.57
N ALA A 75 4.19 -6.00 4.86
CA ALA A 75 5.43 -6.58 5.39
C ALA A 75 5.94 -5.79 6.60
N ARG A 76 6.17 -6.48 7.72
CA ARG A 76 6.69 -5.89 8.97
C ARG A 76 8.07 -6.42 9.35
N THR A 77 8.81 -5.58 10.08
CA THR A 77 10.01 -5.96 10.84
C THR A 77 9.63 -6.83 12.05
N PRO A 78 10.59 -7.51 12.71
CA PRO A 78 10.30 -8.24 13.94
C PRO A 78 9.69 -7.38 15.06
N ASP A 79 9.97 -6.09 15.06
CA ASP A 79 9.46 -5.12 16.04
C ASP A 79 8.14 -4.47 15.59
N GLY A 80 7.49 -5.02 14.55
CA GLY A 80 6.15 -4.60 14.10
C GLY A 80 6.12 -3.38 13.18
N ALA A 81 7.24 -2.71 12.93
CA ALA A 81 7.30 -1.56 12.03
C ALA A 81 7.09 -1.96 10.56
N PHE A 82 6.44 -1.11 9.76
CA PHE A 82 6.25 -1.37 8.33
C PHE A 82 7.57 -1.30 7.57
N TYR A 83 7.98 -2.43 7.01
CA TYR A 83 9.25 -2.59 6.32
C TYR A 83 9.37 -1.67 5.09
N GLY A 84 8.27 -1.47 4.36
CA GLY A 84 8.24 -0.64 3.16
C GLY A 84 8.66 0.81 3.38
N MET A 85 8.44 1.37 4.58
CA MET A 85 8.86 2.73 4.92
C MET A 85 10.38 2.89 4.87
N PHE A 86 11.12 1.94 5.44
CA PHE A 86 12.59 1.96 5.45
C PHE A 86 13.19 1.72 4.06
N VAL A 87 12.49 1.00 3.19
CA VAL A 87 12.93 0.82 1.79
C VAL A 87 12.75 2.12 1.00
N ARG A 88 11.58 2.76 1.11
CA ARG A 88 11.27 4.00 0.38
C ARG A 88 12.07 5.19 0.89
N GLY A 89 12.18 5.35 2.21
CA GLY A 89 12.85 6.50 2.85
C GLY A 89 14.32 6.27 3.17
N GLY A 90 14.82 5.03 3.11
CA GLY A 90 16.16 4.70 3.58
C GLY A 90 16.27 4.75 5.12
N THR A 91 17.50 4.64 5.61
CA THR A 91 17.83 4.77 7.03
C THR A 91 19.09 5.62 7.20
N ARG A 92 19.16 6.40 8.28
CA ARG A 92 20.34 7.20 8.63
C ARG A 92 21.47 6.31 9.16
N PRO A 93 22.73 6.78 9.18
CA PRO A 93 23.80 6.10 9.91
C PRO A 93 23.37 5.82 11.36
N HIS A 94 23.56 4.58 11.81
CA HIS A 94 23.16 4.16 13.15
C HIS A 94 23.99 2.97 13.63
N GLU A 95 24.05 2.80 14.95
CA GLU A 95 24.69 1.65 15.56
C GLU A 95 23.70 0.51 15.72
N ILE A 96 24.10 -0.69 15.31
CA ILE A 96 23.35 -1.92 15.53
C ILE A 96 23.97 -2.65 16.72
N ARG A 97 23.13 -3.00 17.69
CA ARG A 97 23.51 -3.76 18.88
C ARG A 97 22.67 -5.02 19.04
N PRO A 98 23.22 -6.07 19.67
CA PRO A 98 22.45 -7.23 20.12
C PRO A 98 21.30 -6.80 21.05
N LYS A 99 20.12 -7.39 20.86
CA LYS A 99 18.96 -7.11 21.73
C LYS A 99 19.13 -7.66 23.15
N LYS A 100 19.81 -8.80 23.29
CA LYS A 100 20.04 -9.46 24.59
C LYS A 100 21.31 -8.91 25.26
N LYS A 101 21.24 -8.69 26.58
CA LYS A 101 22.39 -8.30 27.39
C LYS A 101 23.49 -9.37 27.27
N GLY A 102 24.73 -8.93 27.01
CA GLY A 102 25.87 -9.82 26.80
C GLY A 102 25.86 -10.58 25.45
N GLY A 103 24.86 -10.36 24.59
CA GLY A 103 24.80 -10.98 23.28
C GLY A 103 25.87 -10.47 22.31
N VAL A 104 26.00 -11.17 21.17
CA VAL A 104 26.82 -10.77 20.03
C VAL A 104 26.01 -10.88 18.75
N LEU A 105 26.32 -10.04 17.77
CA LEU A 105 25.82 -10.15 16.40
C LEU A 105 26.65 -11.21 15.68
N VAL A 106 26.00 -12.01 14.85
CA VAL A 106 26.63 -13.11 14.11
C VAL A 106 26.30 -12.96 12.62
N PHE A 107 27.34 -12.91 11.79
CA PHE A 107 27.23 -12.81 10.34
C PHE A 107 27.98 -13.95 9.66
N LYS A 108 27.45 -14.46 8.56
CA LYS A 108 28.17 -15.37 7.67
C LYS A 108 28.50 -14.63 6.39
N ILE A 109 29.78 -14.38 6.13
CA ILE A 109 30.26 -13.61 4.97
C ILE A 109 31.45 -14.36 4.36
N GLY A 110 31.38 -14.67 3.06
CA GLY A 110 32.47 -15.32 2.34
C GLY A 110 32.96 -16.64 2.98
N GLY A 111 32.03 -17.45 3.50
CA GLY A 111 32.34 -18.72 4.17
C GLY A 111 32.88 -18.58 5.61
N ARG A 112 33.05 -17.37 6.12
CA ARG A 112 33.52 -17.11 7.50
C ARG A 112 32.37 -16.67 8.40
N THR A 113 32.44 -17.04 9.66
CA THR A 113 31.53 -16.54 10.71
C THR A 113 32.18 -15.38 11.44
N ILE A 114 31.55 -14.22 11.41
CA ILE A 114 32.01 -12.97 12.04
C ILE A 114 31.13 -12.67 13.25
N PHE A 115 31.77 -12.40 14.38
CA PHE A 115 31.11 -12.01 15.63
C PHE A 115 31.42 -10.54 15.94
N ALA A 116 30.39 -9.77 16.30
CA ALA A 116 30.55 -8.36 16.64
C ALA A 116 29.69 -7.94 17.83
N LYS A 117 30.25 -7.15 18.75
CA LYS A 117 29.46 -6.54 19.85
C LYS A 117 28.60 -5.37 19.37
N LYS A 118 29.01 -4.73 18.27
CA LYS A 118 28.29 -3.64 17.61
C LYS A 118 28.69 -3.53 16.15
N VAL A 119 27.83 -2.93 15.33
CA VAL A 119 28.12 -2.53 13.94
C VAL A 119 27.73 -1.06 13.77
N ASN A 120 28.64 -0.22 13.27
CA ASN A 120 28.31 1.14 12.84
C ASN A 120 27.80 1.07 11.39
N HIS A 121 26.48 0.99 11.23
CA HIS A 121 25.85 0.89 9.93
C HIS A 121 25.79 2.28 9.28
N PRO A 122 26.25 2.47 8.03
CA PRO A 122 26.23 3.77 7.36
C PRO A 122 24.81 4.26 7.02
N GLY A 123 23.81 3.41 7.20
CA GLY A 123 22.44 3.64 6.76
C GLY A 123 22.17 2.95 5.43
N THR A 124 20.94 3.09 4.95
CA THR A 124 20.50 2.56 3.66
C THR A 124 20.01 3.71 2.79
N LYS A 125 20.41 3.71 1.52
CA LYS A 125 19.90 4.68 0.55
C LYS A 125 18.40 4.44 0.30
N ALA A 126 17.65 5.53 0.17
CA ALA A 126 16.24 5.50 -0.23
C ALA A 126 16.06 4.87 -1.61
N ASN A 127 15.03 4.03 -1.76
CA ASN A 127 14.58 3.49 -3.04
C ASN A 127 13.09 3.84 -3.25
N PRO A 128 12.78 4.94 -3.94
CA PRO A 128 11.41 5.42 -4.12
C PRO A 128 10.69 4.75 -5.31
N TYR A 129 10.74 3.42 -5.44
CA TYR A 129 10.12 2.65 -6.54
C TYR A 129 8.60 2.91 -6.79
N HIS A 130 7.89 3.39 -5.78
CA HIS A 130 6.48 3.77 -5.86
C HIS A 130 6.26 4.98 -6.77
N VAL A 131 7.21 5.92 -6.84
CA VAL A 131 7.16 7.08 -7.74
C VAL A 131 7.23 6.62 -9.20
N GLU A 132 8.11 5.66 -9.49
CA GLU A 132 8.17 5.07 -10.84
C GLU A 132 6.91 4.31 -11.19
N THR A 133 6.30 3.63 -10.21
CA THR A 133 5.01 2.94 -10.41
C THR A 133 3.89 3.92 -10.76
N GLU A 134 3.81 5.04 -10.06
CA GLU A 134 2.86 6.12 -10.38
C GLU A 134 3.08 6.64 -11.79
N ARG A 135 4.33 6.99 -12.14
CA ARG A 135 4.68 7.46 -13.48
C ARG A 135 4.26 6.47 -14.57
N GLN A 136 4.56 5.19 -14.38
CA GLN A 136 4.24 4.11 -15.31
C GLN A 136 2.74 3.90 -15.52
N THR A 137 1.93 4.05 -14.46
CA THR A 137 0.49 3.71 -14.50
C THR A 137 -0.42 4.92 -14.70
N SER A 138 0.11 6.14 -14.60
CA SER A 138 -0.66 7.38 -14.71
C SER A 138 -1.52 7.48 -15.97
N GLY A 139 -1.00 7.09 -17.13
CA GLY A 139 -1.74 7.13 -18.40
C GLY A 139 -2.95 6.19 -18.42
N GLU A 140 -2.76 4.94 -18.01
CA GLU A 140 -3.84 3.94 -17.95
C GLU A 140 -4.91 4.31 -16.91
N ILE A 141 -4.49 4.88 -15.77
CA ILE A 141 -5.42 5.40 -14.75
C ILE A 141 -6.25 6.57 -15.32
N ALA A 142 -5.63 7.50 -16.06
CA ALA A 142 -6.33 8.61 -16.68
C ALA A 142 -7.35 8.12 -17.73
N GLU A 143 -7.03 7.06 -18.48
CA GLU A 143 -7.94 6.42 -19.42
C GLU A 143 -9.15 5.79 -18.71
N ILE A 144 -8.92 5.05 -17.62
CA ILE A 144 -9.99 4.47 -16.80
C ILE A 144 -10.96 5.55 -16.34
N ILE A 145 -10.44 6.66 -15.79
CA ILE A 145 -11.27 7.77 -15.30
C ILE A 145 -12.07 8.40 -16.44
N SER A 146 -11.41 8.67 -17.57
CA SER A 146 -12.05 9.30 -18.73
C SER A 146 -13.18 8.43 -19.28
N ARG A 147 -12.93 7.12 -19.45
CA ARG A 147 -13.93 6.14 -19.89
C ARG A 147 -15.11 6.08 -18.94
N THR A 148 -14.85 6.00 -17.64
CA THR A 148 -15.91 5.99 -16.61
C THR A 148 -16.77 7.23 -16.64
N GLY A 149 -16.19 8.42 -16.84
CA GLY A 149 -16.96 9.66 -16.97
C GLY A 149 -17.95 9.61 -18.13
N VAL A 150 -17.51 9.14 -19.30
CA VAL A 150 -18.38 8.96 -20.48
C VAL A 150 -19.49 7.94 -20.20
N GLU A 151 -19.18 6.81 -19.56
CA GLU A 151 -20.18 5.80 -19.21
C GLU A 151 -21.22 6.31 -18.21
N ILE A 152 -20.81 7.12 -17.23
CA ILE A 152 -21.74 7.76 -16.29
C ILE A 152 -22.69 8.68 -17.05
N ALA A 153 -22.15 9.58 -17.88
CA ALA A 153 -22.95 10.52 -18.66
C ALA A 153 -23.95 9.80 -19.56
N SER A 154 -23.51 8.75 -20.27
CA SER A 154 -24.38 7.93 -21.12
C SER A 154 -25.52 7.27 -20.36
N LYS A 155 -25.28 6.76 -19.15
CA LYS A 155 -26.32 6.10 -18.32
C LYS A 155 -27.28 7.07 -17.64
N LEU A 156 -26.91 8.33 -17.49
CA LEU A 156 -27.77 9.36 -16.90
C LEU A 156 -28.68 10.02 -17.94
N MET A 157 -28.20 10.14 -19.18
CA MET A 157 -28.92 10.80 -20.27
C MET A 157 -29.73 9.84 -21.16
N GLY A 158 -29.54 8.53 -21.01
CA GLY A 158 -30.34 7.48 -21.64
C GLY A 158 -31.32 6.83 -20.67
#